data_AF-A0AAX0PZ08-F1
#
_entry.id   AF-A0AAX0PZ08-F1
#
_cell.length_a   1.000
_cell.length_b   1.000
_cell.length_c   1.000
_cell.angle_alpha   90.00
_cell.angle_beta   90.00
_cell.angle_gamma   90.00
#
_symmetry.space_group_name_H-M   'P 1'
#
loop_
_entity.id
_entity.type
_entity.pdbx_description
1 polymer ?
#
loop_
_entity_poly.entity_id
_entity_poly.type
_entity_poly.pdbx_seq_one_letter_code
_entity_poly.pdbx_strand_id
1 'polypeptide(L)'
;MPIITEKQNNQKQVLTLNDLEKRKVVEHNSLITSIAKMDKTPLKMFELAVSCIDTENPPKDNTVYLSKTDLFAFFKVSDNDKHSRFKQAVEKMQKQAFFQIKEEQGKGFKFKSIVPIPYVEWTDYNDEVKIEFHREIMPYLINLKKNFTQHALSDIAELNSKYSIILYRWLSMNYNQYEHYSNKGGRRVEQVEAYRNPTISMEELRIMTDTVNEYKDFRNFEKRILKNSIEEITEHTSFNVTYDKIKKGRSIDSIVFHITKKRRADDNSYKLEDKTYKEVKIEKEQSEAILVKQAMESKYTRLLLENFLLSPYEMTDTTLMAGLQKNVYPKYDELKTLRGLEGVKKHLSYVREKQEPYSKGNIAKYLKKAIEQYLPTVKRQEL
;
A
#
# COMPACT_ATOMS: atom_id res chain seq x y z
N MET A 1 -15.65 29.24 49.41
CA MET A 1 -15.75 29.98 48.13
C MET A 1 -14.58 29.52 47.25
N PRO A 2 -14.84 28.78 46.16
CA PRO A 2 -13.81 28.32 45.26
C PRO A 2 -13.40 29.46 44.33
N ILE A 3 -12.09 29.72 44.20
CA ILE A 3 -11.55 30.59 43.15
C ILE A 3 -10.88 29.67 42.14
N ILE A 4 -11.36 29.85 40.91
CA ILE A 4 -11.14 29.07 39.70
C ILE A 4 -9.67 29.20 39.29
N THR A 5 -8.93 28.09 39.31
CA THR A 5 -7.68 27.99 38.56
C THR A 5 -8.07 27.73 37.11
N GLU A 6 -8.00 28.77 36.29
CA GLU A 6 -8.19 28.68 34.85
C GLU A 6 -7.25 27.61 34.26
N LYS A 7 -7.87 26.54 33.74
CA LYS A 7 -7.21 25.54 32.90
C LYS A 7 -6.67 26.23 31.66
N GLN A 8 -5.37 26.48 31.61
CA GLN A 8 -4.63 26.58 30.33
C GLN A 8 -4.57 25.19 29.70
N ASN A 9 -5.70 24.75 29.14
CA ASN A 9 -5.82 23.51 28.39
C ASN A 9 -5.56 23.80 26.90
N ASN A 10 -4.34 24.22 26.56
CA ASN A 10 -3.92 24.29 25.16
C ASN A 10 -3.25 22.98 24.75
N GLN A 11 -4.02 22.17 24.00
CA GLN A 11 -3.54 21.23 22.97
C GLN A 11 -2.35 20.31 23.31
N LYS A 12 -2.43 19.54 24.39
CA LYS A 12 -1.59 18.35 24.56
C LYS A 12 -2.46 17.10 24.51
N GLN A 13 -2.61 16.51 23.33
CA GLN A 13 -3.33 15.26 23.17
C GLN A 13 -2.38 14.11 23.53
N VAL A 14 -2.44 13.64 24.78
CA VAL A 14 -1.75 12.42 25.19
C VAL A 14 -2.62 11.23 24.75
N LEU A 15 -2.20 10.54 23.69
CA LEU A 15 -2.94 9.42 23.08
C LEU A 15 -2.67 8.12 23.85
N THR A 16 -3.65 7.19 23.89
CA THR A 16 -3.61 6.00 24.77
C THR A 16 -3.28 4.70 24.02
N LEU A 17 -2.88 3.68 24.79
CA LEU A 17 -2.51 2.32 24.40
C LEU A 17 -3.45 1.61 23.40
N ASN A 18 -4.77 1.73 23.56
CA ASN A 18 -5.75 1.07 22.68
C ASN A 18 -5.81 1.69 21.26
N ASP A 19 -5.17 2.83 21.06
CA ASP A 19 -5.12 3.49 19.75
C ASP A 19 -3.96 2.96 18.90
N LEU A 20 -2.89 2.41 19.50
CA LEU A 20 -1.65 2.01 18.82
C LEU A 20 -1.89 1.00 17.69
N GLU A 21 -2.76 0.01 17.89
CA GLU A 21 -3.09 -1.00 16.88
C GLU A 21 -3.78 -0.41 15.64
N LYS A 22 -4.46 0.73 15.80
CA LYS A 22 -5.15 1.46 14.73
C LYS A 22 -4.31 2.59 14.16
N ARG A 23 -3.14 2.90 14.74
CA ARG A 23 -2.27 3.97 14.25
C ARG A 23 -1.66 3.58 12.92
N LYS A 24 -1.58 4.57 12.03
CA LYS A 24 -0.87 4.48 10.76
C LYS A 24 0.31 5.43 10.78
N VAL A 25 1.37 5.02 10.11
CA VAL A 25 2.49 5.90 9.77
C VAL A 25 2.23 6.42 8.35
N VAL A 26 2.44 7.71 8.14
CA VAL A 26 2.34 8.31 6.81
C VAL A 26 3.65 9.01 6.45
N GLU A 27 4.23 8.62 5.33
CA GLU A 27 5.53 9.11 4.89
C GLU A 27 5.54 9.32 3.38
N HIS A 28 6.33 10.29 2.92
CA HIS A 28 6.62 10.49 1.52
C HIS A 28 7.52 9.37 0.98
N ASN A 29 7.27 8.94 -0.25
CA ASN A 29 7.96 7.80 -0.88
C ASN A 29 9.48 8.02 -0.95
N SER A 30 9.95 9.25 -1.16
CA SER A 30 11.38 9.57 -1.15
C SER A 30 12.07 9.29 0.19
N LEU A 31 11.34 9.37 1.31
CA LEU A 31 11.87 9.02 2.62
C LEU A 31 11.96 7.50 2.77
N ILE A 32 10.95 6.76 2.29
CA ILE A 32 10.94 5.29 2.30
C ILE A 32 12.07 4.70 1.45
N THR A 33 12.37 5.31 0.30
CA THR A 33 13.46 4.88 -0.58
C THR A 33 14.82 5.44 -0.18
N SER A 34 14.88 6.29 0.85
CA SER A 34 16.14 6.87 1.33
C SER A 34 16.93 5.89 2.18
N ILE A 35 18.22 6.18 2.38
CA ILE A 35 19.05 5.36 3.26
C ILE A 35 18.78 5.77 4.71
N ALA A 36 18.19 4.88 5.49
CA ALA A 36 18.01 5.03 6.92
C ALA A 36 19.26 4.53 7.66
N LYS A 37 20.12 5.46 8.10
CA LYS A 37 21.37 5.16 8.81
C LYS A 37 21.10 4.94 10.29
N MET A 38 20.30 3.94 10.64
CA MET A 38 19.92 3.69 12.02
C MET A 38 19.59 2.21 12.28
N ASP A 39 19.79 1.77 13.52
CA ASP A 39 19.44 0.42 13.96
C ASP A 39 17.92 0.25 14.13
N LYS A 40 17.48 -1.00 14.34
CA LYS A 40 16.06 -1.34 14.55
C LYS A 40 15.37 -0.43 15.55
N THR A 41 15.93 -0.29 16.75
CA THR A 41 15.23 0.39 17.85
C THR A 41 15.05 1.89 17.57
N PRO A 42 16.10 2.63 17.16
CA PRO A 42 15.94 3.99 16.63
C PRO A 42 14.91 4.09 15.50
N LEU A 43 14.93 3.17 14.53
CA LEU A 43 14.00 3.19 13.40
C LEU A 43 12.55 3.05 13.87
N LYS A 44 12.28 2.05 14.72
CA LYS A 44 10.97 1.84 15.33
C LYS A 44 10.49 3.06 16.13
N MET A 45 11.39 3.69 16.88
CA MET A 45 11.06 4.87 17.66
C MET A 45 10.75 6.08 16.77
N PHE A 46 11.45 6.22 15.64
CA PHE A 46 11.12 7.19 14.60
C PHE A 46 9.73 6.92 14.01
N GLU A 47 9.42 5.70 13.57
CA GLU A 47 8.10 5.34 13.01
C GLU A 47 6.97 5.61 14.02
N LEU A 48 7.18 5.28 15.31
CA LEU A 48 6.24 5.58 16.39
C LEU A 48 6.02 7.08 16.57
N ALA A 49 7.09 7.88 16.56
CA ALA A 49 6.97 9.33 16.65
C ALA A 49 6.23 9.92 15.43
N VAL A 50 6.51 9.42 14.23
CA VAL A 50 5.80 9.83 13.00
C VAL A 50 4.31 9.50 13.08
N SER A 51 3.94 8.35 13.67
CA SER A 51 2.54 7.97 13.86
C SER A 51 1.73 8.93 14.75
N CYS A 52 2.40 9.80 15.50
CA CYS A 52 1.77 10.80 16.37
C CYS A 52 1.55 12.15 15.67
N ILE A 53 2.03 12.30 14.43
CA ILE A 53 1.80 13.50 13.64
C ILE A 53 0.38 13.45 13.08
N ASP A 54 -0.46 14.41 13.47
CA ASP A 54 -1.70 14.70 12.76
C ASP A 54 -1.35 15.40 11.44
N THR A 55 -1.51 14.68 10.32
CA THR A 55 -1.18 15.20 8.99
C THR A 55 -2.16 16.28 8.52
N GLU A 56 -3.39 16.28 9.04
CA GLU A 56 -4.41 17.29 8.71
C GLU A 56 -4.20 18.58 9.52
N ASN A 57 -3.71 18.45 10.75
CA ASN A 57 -3.32 19.57 11.61
C ASN A 57 -1.88 19.43 12.12
N PRO A 58 -0.87 19.58 11.25
CA PRO A 58 0.52 19.44 11.65
C PRO A 58 0.92 20.33 12.83
N PRO A 59 1.76 19.82 13.76
CA PRO A 59 2.24 20.63 14.87
C PRO A 59 3.06 21.82 14.35
N LYS A 60 2.70 23.03 14.76
CA LYS A 60 3.33 24.29 14.27
C LYS A 60 4.80 24.41 14.65
N ASP A 61 5.18 23.80 15.78
CA ASP A 61 6.52 23.74 16.34
C ASP A 61 7.23 22.42 16.01
N ASN A 62 6.67 21.62 15.09
CA ASN A 62 7.17 20.30 14.71
C ASN A 62 7.35 19.33 15.89
N THR A 63 6.63 19.55 17.00
CA THR A 63 6.75 18.74 18.20
C THR A 63 5.60 17.74 18.33
N VAL A 64 5.94 16.52 18.74
CA VAL A 64 4.98 15.50 19.17
C VAL A 64 5.30 15.03 20.58
N TYR A 65 4.30 14.47 21.25
CA TYR A 65 4.42 13.96 22.61
C TYR A 65 4.08 12.47 22.63
N LEU A 66 4.92 11.68 23.28
CA LEU A 66 4.73 10.25 23.51
C LEU A 66 4.64 9.99 25.01
N SER A 67 3.80 9.04 25.41
CA SER A 67 3.84 8.47 26.76
C SER A 67 4.94 7.41 26.83
N LYS A 68 5.70 7.32 27.95
CA LYS A 68 6.63 6.19 28.17
C LYS A 68 5.86 4.87 28.24
N THR A 69 4.63 4.90 28.73
CA THR A 69 3.73 3.74 28.73
C THR A 69 3.49 3.24 27.30
N ASP A 70 3.16 4.13 26.36
CA ASP A 70 3.00 3.79 24.93
C ASP A 70 4.30 3.22 24.34
N LEU A 71 5.44 3.83 24.67
CA LEU A 71 6.76 3.36 24.23
C LEU A 71 7.06 1.95 24.75
N PHE A 72 6.87 1.70 26.05
CA PHE A 72 7.14 0.39 26.65
C PHE A 72 6.23 -0.69 26.08
N ALA A 73 4.96 -0.37 25.84
CA ALA A 73 4.02 -1.28 25.19
C ALA A 73 4.44 -1.60 23.76
N PHE A 74 4.78 -0.58 22.96
CA PHE A 74 5.21 -0.74 21.57
C PHE A 74 6.48 -1.60 21.44
N PHE A 75 7.42 -1.47 22.39
CA PHE A 75 8.62 -2.31 22.44
C PHE A 75 8.45 -3.62 23.22
N LYS A 76 7.26 -3.90 23.78
CA LYS A 76 6.96 -5.07 24.61
C LYS A 76 7.94 -5.24 25.78
N VAL A 77 8.29 -4.14 26.44
CA VAL A 77 9.26 -4.13 27.56
C VAL A 77 8.52 -3.94 28.88
N SER A 78 8.58 -4.94 29.75
CA SER A 78 7.95 -4.93 31.08
C SER A 78 8.93 -5.09 32.24
N ASP A 79 10.22 -5.24 31.96
CA ASP A 79 11.25 -5.47 32.97
C ASP A 79 11.57 -4.24 33.83
N ASN A 80 12.27 -4.45 34.96
CA ASN A 80 12.64 -3.38 35.88
C ASN A 80 13.67 -2.39 35.27
N ASP A 81 14.46 -2.82 34.28
CA ASP A 81 15.50 -2.02 33.64
C ASP A 81 14.97 -1.21 32.43
N LYS A 82 13.66 -1.29 32.15
CA LYS A 82 13.02 -0.66 30.99
C LYS A 82 13.33 0.83 30.86
N HIS A 83 13.39 1.55 31.97
CA HIS A 83 13.69 2.99 31.97
C HIS A 83 15.13 3.29 31.55
N SER A 84 16.10 2.49 32.01
CA SER A 84 17.50 2.62 31.60
C SER A 84 17.68 2.28 30.12
N ARG A 85 17.07 1.19 29.66
CA ARG A 85 17.08 0.78 28.24
C ARG A 85 16.42 1.81 27.35
N PHE A 86 15.32 2.42 27.79
CA PHE A 86 14.65 3.49 27.09
C PHE A 86 15.57 4.71 26.91
N LYS A 87 16.19 5.18 27.99
CA LYS A 87 17.15 6.29 27.93
C LYS A 87 18.28 6.01 26.92
N GLN A 88 18.86 4.82 26.98
CA GLN A 88 19.90 4.41 26.02
C GLN A 88 19.39 4.39 24.57
N ALA A 89 18.15 3.92 24.35
CA ALA A 89 17.54 3.89 23.02
C ALA A 89 17.29 5.30 22.47
N VAL A 90 16.77 6.22 23.29
CA VAL A 90 16.53 7.62 22.91
C VAL A 90 17.83 8.32 22.56
N GLU A 91 18.85 8.20 23.43
CA GLU A 91 20.16 8.80 23.18
C GLU A 91 20.81 8.23 21.92
N LYS A 92 20.71 6.91 21.70
CA LYS A 92 21.23 6.26 20.50
C LYS A 92 20.52 6.73 19.24
N MET A 93 19.18 6.87 19.29
CA MET A 93 18.40 7.41 18.18
C MET A 93 18.88 8.82 17.83
N GLN A 94 18.97 9.73 18.79
CA GLN A 94 19.40 11.10 18.53
C GLN A 94 20.83 11.19 17.97
N LYS A 95 21.76 10.39 18.51
CA LYS A 95 23.18 10.44 18.11
C LYS A 95 23.49 9.77 16.78
N GLN A 96 22.71 8.77 16.37
CA GLN A 96 23.03 7.94 15.20
C GLN A 96 22.01 8.05 14.07
N ALA A 97 20.79 8.54 14.31
CA ALA A 97 19.77 8.58 13.27
C ALA A 97 19.99 9.74 12.30
N PHE A 98 20.19 9.40 11.03
CA PHE A 98 20.04 10.33 9.93
C PHE A 98 19.51 9.62 8.68
N PHE A 99 18.86 10.38 7.81
CA PHE A 99 18.43 9.94 6.49
C PHE A 99 19.32 10.55 5.42
N GLN A 100 19.68 9.74 4.41
CA GLN A 100 20.31 10.23 3.19
C GLN A 100 19.31 10.15 2.04
N ILE A 101 18.73 11.30 1.70
CA ILE A 101 17.70 11.43 0.67
C ILE A 101 18.36 11.87 -0.64
N LYS A 102 18.01 11.17 -1.72
CA LYS A 102 18.42 11.49 -3.09
C LYS A 102 17.19 11.96 -3.87
N GLU A 103 17.25 13.19 -4.39
CA GLU A 103 16.19 13.79 -5.20
C GLU A 103 16.71 14.11 -6.59
N GLU A 104 15.90 13.87 -7.62
CA GLU A 104 16.21 14.35 -8.97
C GLU A 104 16.02 15.86 -9.06
N GLN A 105 17.02 16.56 -9.59
CA GLN A 105 16.97 17.99 -9.80
C GLN A 105 17.55 18.34 -11.19
N GLY A 106 16.66 18.60 -12.14
CA GLY A 106 17.04 18.95 -13.51
C GLY A 106 17.84 17.83 -14.18
N LYS A 107 19.12 18.09 -14.49
CA LYS A 107 20.03 17.12 -15.12
C LYS A 107 20.86 16.29 -14.12
N GLY A 108 20.64 16.43 -12.82
CA GLY A 108 21.45 15.77 -11.79
C GLY A 108 20.66 15.36 -10.55
N PHE A 109 21.39 15.04 -9.49
CA PHE A 109 20.81 14.63 -8.21
C PHE A 109 21.20 15.61 -7.09
N LYS A 110 20.23 15.95 -6.25
CA LYS A 110 20.43 16.65 -4.98
C LYS A 110 20.47 15.64 -3.86
N PHE A 111 21.53 15.68 -3.06
CA PHE A 111 21.70 14.82 -1.88
C PHE A 111 21.44 15.64 -0.62
N LYS A 112 20.58 15.13 0.26
CA LYS A 112 20.29 15.71 1.57
C LYS A 112 20.65 14.71 2.65
N SER A 113 21.35 15.17 3.68
CA SER A 113 21.56 14.40 4.91
C SER A 113 20.80 15.11 6.03
N ILE A 114 19.83 14.43 6.63
CA ILE A 114 18.90 15.04 7.59
C ILE A 114 18.93 14.24 8.87
N VAL A 115 19.23 14.89 9.99
CA VAL A 115 18.97 14.37 11.34
C VAL A 115 17.47 14.61 11.62
N PRO A 116 16.63 13.57 11.68
CA PRO A 116 15.18 13.75 11.70
C PRO A 116 14.69 14.30 13.04
N ILE A 117 15.31 13.89 14.15
CA ILE A 117 14.91 14.24 15.51
C ILE A 117 16.12 14.86 16.22
N PRO A 118 16.34 16.19 16.07
CA PRO A 118 17.46 16.88 16.67
C PRO A 118 17.31 17.07 18.18
N TYR A 119 16.08 17.07 18.69
CA TYR A 119 15.80 17.35 20.10
C TYR A 119 14.75 16.38 20.66
N VAL A 120 15.09 15.80 21.82
CA VAL A 120 14.20 14.95 22.61
C VAL A 120 14.34 15.37 24.07
N GLU A 121 13.21 15.53 24.77
CA GLU A 121 13.17 15.88 26.18
C GLU A 121 12.28 14.88 26.92
N TRP A 122 12.77 14.36 28.03
CA TRP A 122 12.00 13.54 28.96
C TRP A 122 12.53 13.78 30.38
N THR A 123 11.73 13.45 31.38
CA THR A 123 12.16 13.48 32.79
C THR A 123 11.97 12.11 33.41
N ASP A 124 12.55 11.83 34.57
CA ASP A 124 12.36 10.54 35.23
C ASP A 124 10.93 10.38 35.79
N TYR A 125 10.35 11.48 36.29
CA TYR A 125 9.07 11.49 36.99
C TYR A 125 7.85 11.66 36.09
N ASN A 126 7.97 12.39 34.98
CA ASN A 126 6.86 12.56 34.04
C ASN A 126 6.80 11.39 33.05
N ASP A 127 5.59 10.98 32.68
CA ASP A 127 5.36 9.95 31.65
C ASP A 127 5.50 10.51 30.22
N GLU A 128 5.65 11.83 30.07
CA GLU A 128 5.76 12.51 28.78
C GLU A 128 7.19 12.50 28.23
N VAL A 129 7.32 12.19 26.94
CA VAL A 129 8.52 12.29 26.11
C VAL A 129 8.19 13.25 24.96
N LYS A 130 8.84 14.41 24.95
CA LYS A 130 8.73 15.42 23.91
C LYS A 130 9.74 15.13 22.81
N ILE A 131 9.28 15.08 21.56
CA ILE A 131 10.12 14.86 20.37
C ILE A 131 9.89 16.03 19.42
N GLU A 132 10.98 16.71 19.03
CA GLU A 132 10.94 17.75 18.01
C GLU A 132 11.52 17.20 16.70
N PHE A 133 10.74 17.27 15.63
CA PHE A 133 11.21 16.95 14.28
C PHE A 133 11.92 18.14 13.64
N HIS A 134 13.01 17.87 12.94
CA HIS A 134 13.71 18.89 12.19
C HIS A 134 12.82 19.45 11.06
N ARG A 135 12.86 20.77 10.86
CA ARG A 135 12.09 21.44 9.78
C ARG A 135 12.29 20.84 8.38
N GLU A 136 13.46 20.27 8.08
CA GLU A 136 13.75 19.66 6.77
C GLU A 136 13.17 18.24 6.63
N ILE A 137 12.88 17.52 7.73
CA ILE A 137 12.23 16.20 7.63
C ILE A 137 10.70 16.34 7.51
N MET A 138 10.13 17.39 8.10
CA MET A 138 8.68 17.61 8.14
C MET A 138 7.98 17.55 6.77
N PRO A 139 8.49 18.16 5.68
CA PRO A 139 7.86 18.04 4.36
C PRO A 139 7.63 16.60 3.90
N TYR A 140 8.46 15.65 4.34
CA TYR A 140 8.32 14.23 4.04
C TYR A 140 7.30 13.50 4.93
N LEU A 141 6.83 14.14 6.01
CA LEU A 141 5.92 13.58 7.01
C LEU A 141 4.51 14.20 6.93
N ILE A 142 4.38 15.44 6.46
CA ILE A 142 3.11 16.18 6.50
C ILE A 142 2.55 16.60 5.13
N ASN A 143 3.39 16.80 4.11
CA ASN A 143 2.94 17.37 2.83
C ASN A 143 2.52 16.29 1.81
N LEU A 144 1.44 15.58 2.13
CA LEU A 144 1.14 14.25 1.58
C LEU A 144 0.12 14.27 0.43
N LYS A 145 -0.02 15.35 -0.34
CA LYS A 145 -1.04 15.38 -1.42
C LYS A 145 -0.75 14.37 -2.55
N LYS A 146 0.52 14.02 -2.79
CA LYS A 146 0.95 13.04 -3.81
C LYS A 146 2.17 12.27 -3.30
N ASN A 147 2.35 11.03 -3.75
CA ASN A 147 3.53 10.17 -3.48
C ASN A 147 3.79 9.88 -1.99
N PHE A 148 2.75 9.50 -1.26
CA PHE A 148 2.87 9.04 0.11
C PHE A 148 2.51 7.56 0.24
N THR A 149 2.97 6.99 1.34
CA THR A 149 2.69 5.62 1.75
C THR A 149 2.12 5.64 3.15
N GLN A 150 1.07 4.84 3.34
CA GLN A 150 0.48 4.58 4.64
C GLN A 150 0.68 3.13 5.02
N HIS A 151 1.16 2.85 6.22
CA HIS A 151 1.26 1.47 6.71
C HIS A 151 0.92 1.40 8.20
N ALA A 152 0.52 0.22 8.66
CA ALA A 152 0.10 0.02 10.04
C ALA A 152 1.32 0.05 10.96
N LEU A 153 1.22 0.83 12.05
CA LEU A 153 2.28 0.87 13.05
C LEU A 153 2.42 -0.48 13.78
N SER A 154 1.30 -1.20 13.94
CA SER A 154 1.25 -2.54 14.54
C SER A 154 2.12 -3.56 13.77
N ASP A 155 2.08 -3.53 12.43
CA ASP A 155 2.94 -4.39 11.60
C ASP A 155 4.43 -4.11 11.86
N ILE A 156 4.83 -2.83 11.98
CA ILE A 156 6.21 -2.43 12.31
C ILE A 156 6.61 -2.89 13.72
N ALA A 157 5.68 -2.79 14.69
CA ALA A 157 5.91 -3.16 16.08
C ALA A 157 6.41 -4.62 16.22
N GLU A 158 5.95 -5.51 15.35
CA GLU A 158 6.31 -6.93 15.39
C GLU A 158 7.66 -7.27 14.73
N LEU A 159 8.19 -6.41 13.85
CA LEU A 159 9.41 -6.71 13.08
C LEU A 159 10.69 -6.55 13.90
N ASN A 160 11.54 -7.56 13.98
CA ASN A 160 12.76 -7.58 14.80
C ASN A 160 14.08 -7.44 14.04
N SER A 161 14.07 -7.37 12.72
CA SER A 161 15.23 -6.99 11.90
C SER A 161 15.07 -5.60 11.29
N LYS A 162 16.16 -4.81 11.28
CA LYS A 162 16.19 -3.50 10.61
C LYS A 162 15.87 -3.62 9.11
N TYR A 163 16.32 -4.71 8.49
CA TYR A 163 16.09 -4.98 7.07
C TYR A 163 14.62 -5.31 6.79
N SER A 164 13.95 -5.97 7.73
CA SER A 164 12.52 -6.28 7.60
C SER A 164 11.69 -5.01 7.65
N ILE A 165 12.03 -4.07 8.54
CA ILE A 165 11.35 -2.77 8.62
C ILE A 165 11.53 -1.98 7.30
N ILE A 166 12.77 -1.88 6.81
CA ILE A 166 13.09 -1.17 5.56
C ILE A 166 12.33 -1.81 4.38
N LEU A 167 12.40 -3.13 4.23
CA LEU A 167 11.72 -3.86 3.16
C LEU A 167 10.20 -3.75 3.28
N TYR A 168 9.64 -3.88 4.49
CA TYR A 168 8.20 -3.75 4.70
C TYR A 168 7.68 -2.37 4.29
N ARG A 169 8.39 -1.29 4.64
CA ARG A 169 8.03 0.07 4.22
C ARG A 169 8.02 0.22 2.71
N TRP A 170 9.05 -0.29 2.03
CA TRP A 170 9.14 -0.27 0.58
C TRP A 170 8.07 -1.15 -0.10
N LEU A 171 7.78 -2.33 0.43
CA LEU A 171 6.72 -3.20 -0.05
C LEU A 171 5.34 -2.56 0.16
N SER A 172 5.12 -1.91 1.29
CA SER A 172 3.90 -1.14 1.58
C SER A 172 3.72 0.02 0.61
N MET A 173 4.79 0.73 0.26
CA MET A 173 4.77 1.79 -0.75
C MET A 173 4.29 1.28 -2.11
N ASN A 174 4.82 0.14 -2.56
CA ASN A 174 4.41 -0.47 -3.82
C ASN A 174 2.97 -0.99 -3.75
N TYR A 175 2.60 -1.69 -2.67
CA TYR A 175 1.27 -2.26 -2.52
C TYR A 175 0.17 -1.19 -2.37
N ASN A 176 0.44 -0.06 -1.71
CA ASN A 176 -0.51 1.04 -1.66
C ASN A 176 -0.79 1.63 -3.05
N GLN A 177 0.23 1.70 -3.92
CA GLN A 177 0.01 2.07 -5.31
C GLN A 177 -0.85 1.04 -6.03
N TYR A 178 -0.59 -0.26 -5.84
CA TYR A 178 -1.46 -1.31 -6.36
C TYR A 178 -2.92 -1.10 -5.96
N GLU A 179 -3.20 -0.91 -4.66
CA GLU A 179 -4.56 -0.68 -4.18
C GLU A 179 -5.19 0.59 -4.77
N HIS A 180 -4.44 1.68 -4.87
CA HIS A 180 -4.94 2.93 -5.43
C HIS A 180 -5.35 2.78 -6.90
N TYR A 181 -4.48 2.23 -7.74
CA TYR A 181 -4.72 2.14 -9.18
C TYR A 181 -5.61 0.97 -9.58
N SER A 182 -5.65 -0.10 -8.77
CA SER A 182 -6.62 -1.18 -8.94
C SER A 182 -8.06 -0.70 -8.74
N ASN A 183 -8.28 0.25 -7.82
CA ASN A 183 -9.60 0.82 -7.54
C ASN A 183 -9.99 1.98 -8.48
N LYS A 184 -9.07 2.93 -8.77
CA LYS A 184 -9.38 4.11 -9.61
C LYS A 184 -9.42 3.85 -11.12
N GLY A 185 -8.83 2.75 -11.60
CA GLY A 185 -8.66 2.52 -13.04
C GLY A 185 -7.67 3.49 -13.70
N GLY A 186 -7.63 3.52 -15.04
CA GLY A 186 -6.78 4.43 -15.81
C GLY A 186 -5.37 3.91 -16.16
N ARG A 187 -5.01 2.68 -15.77
CA ARG A 187 -3.76 2.01 -16.16
C ARG A 187 -4.00 0.64 -16.77
N ARG A 188 -3.03 0.17 -17.57
CA ARG A 188 -3.06 -1.20 -18.10
C ARG A 188 -2.91 -2.18 -16.94
N VAL A 189 -3.55 -3.34 -17.05
CA VAL A 189 -3.53 -4.40 -16.01
C VAL A 189 -2.09 -4.76 -15.63
N GLU A 190 -1.21 -4.91 -16.62
CA GLU A 190 0.22 -5.21 -16.41
C GLU A 190 0.94 -4.14 -15.57
N GLN A 191 0.63 -2.86 -15.78
CA GLN A 191 1.22 -1.77 -15.00
C GLN A 191 0.72 -1.77 -13.56
N VAL A 192 -0.53 -2.17 -13.34
CA VAL A 192 -1.08 -2.29 -11.98
C VAL A 192 -0.45 -3.47 -11.28
N GLU A 193 -0.39 -4.64 -11.92
CA GLU A 193 0.23 -5.84 -11.37
C GLU A 193 1.75 -5.67 -11.12
N ALA A 194 2.44 -4.78 -11.83
CA ALA A 194 3.84 -4.44 -11.52
C ALA A 194 4.02 -3.83 -10.12
N TYR A 195 3.03 -3.11 -9.58
CA TYR A 195 3.07 -2.61 -8.20
C TYR A 195 2.84 -3.72 -7.16
N ARG A 196 2.12 -4.77 -7.54
CA ARG A 196 1.95 -5.97 -6.72
C ARG A 196 3.17 -6.88 -6.78
N ASN A 197 3.89 -6.82 -7.89
CA ASN A 197 5.09 -7.61 -8.15
C ASN A 197 6.32 -6.73 -8.41
N PRO A 198 6.71 -5.87 -7.46
CA PRO A 198 7.71 -4.85 -7.73
C PRO A 198 9.10 -5.47 -7.90
N THR A 199 9.85 -4.94 -8.86
CA THR A 199 11.23 -5.34 -9.14
C THR A 199 12.19 -4.28 -8.61
N ILE A 200 13.28 -4.71 -7.98
CA ILE A 200 14.36 -3.84 -7.53
C ILE A 200 15.70 -4.41 -7.99
N SER A 201 16.58 -3.55 -8.51
CA SER A 201 17.93 -3.97 -8.86
C SER A 201 18.75 -4.30 -7.61
N MET A 202 19.76 -5.15 -7.74
CA MET A 202 20.67 -5.45 -6.64
C MET A 202 21.45 -4.21 -6.15
N GLU A 203 21.70 -3.23 -7.05
CA GLU A 203 22.33 -1.96 -6.70
C GLU A 203 21.42 -1.13 -5.78
N GLU A 204 20.19 -0.87 -6.21
CA GLU A 204 19.23 -0.07 -5.43
C GLU A 204 18.87 -0.76 -4.11
N LEU A 205 18.69 -2.07 -4.12
CA LEU A 205 18.39 -2.84 -2.92
C LEU A 205 19.53 -2.71 -1.90
N ARG A 206 20.79 -2.82 -2.34
CA ARG A 206 21.95 -2.66 -1.47
C ARG A 206 22.11 -1.25 -0.94
N ILE A 207 21.78 -0.24 -1.74
CA ILE A 207 21.77 1.17 -1.30
C ILE A 207 20.71 1.36 -0.22
N MET A 208 19.46 0.96 -0.50
CA MET A 208 18.32 1.15 0.39
C MET A 208 18.53 0.45 1.74
N THR A 209 19.12 -0.75 1.76
CA THR A 209 19.39 -1.48 3.00
C THR A 209 20.72 -1.10 3.67
N ASP A 210 21.46 -0.15 3.11
CA ASP A 210 22.80 0.27 3.55
C ASP A 210 23.81 -0.90 3.64
N THR A 211 23.88 -1.70 2.58
CA THR A 211 24.73 -2.92 2.50
C THR A 211 25.60 -2.95 1.24
N VAL A 212 25.86 -1.79 0.63
CA VAL A 212 26.71 -1.67 -0.58
C VAL A 212 28.07 -2.36 -0.37
N ASN A 213 28.66 -2.18 0.80
CA ASN A 213 29.97 -2.74 1.16
C ASN A 213 29.88 -3.99 2.06
N GLU A 214 28.67 -4.45 2.38
CA GLU A 214 28.42 -5.58 3.28
C GLU A 214 27.93 -6.81 2.51
N TYR A 215 28.10 -8.00 3.10
CA TYR A 215 27.60 -9.27 2.54
C TYR A 215 27.91 -9.44 1.05
N LYS A 216 29.19 -9.29 0.68
CA LYS A 216 29.65 -9.37 -0.71
C LYS A 216 29.24 -10.69 -1.39
N ASP A 217 29.29 -11.81 -0.65
CA ASP A 217 28.70 -13.07 -1.11
C ASP A 217 27.16 -12.98 -1.07
N PHE A 218 26.54 -13.15 -2.24
CA PHE A 218 25.09 -13.11 -2.38
C PHE A 218 24.37 -14.09 -1.46
N ARG A 219 24.94 -15.26 -1.14
CA ARG A 219 24.30 -16.23 -0.22
C ARG A 219 24.13 -15.65 1.18
N ASN A 220 25.12 -14.88 1.64
CA ASN A 220 25.06 -14.20 2.93
C ASN A 220 24.06 -13.04 2.89
N PHE A 221 24.05 -12.29 1.79
CA PHE A 221 23.07 -11.22 1.57
C PHE A 221 21.64 -11.79 1.55
N GLU A 222 21.39 -12.82 0.74
CA GLU A 222 20.10 -13.49 0.61
C GLU A 222 19.63 -14.02 1.96
N LYS A 223 20.49 -14.73 2.70
CA LYS A 223 20.11 -15.25 4.03
C LYS A 223 19.75 -14.13 5.00
N ARG A 224 20.60 -13.11 5.15
CA ARG A 224 20.47 -12.12 6.23
C ARG A 224 19.49 -10.99 5.92
N ILE A 225 19.36 -10.62 4.65
CA ILE A 225 18.63 -9.41 4.20
C ILE A 225 17.31 -9.78 3.54
N LEU A 226 17.28 -10.82 2.71
CA LEU A 226 16.07 -11.20 1.98
C LEU A 226 15.28 -12.26 2.75
N LYS A 227 15.82 -13.48 2.88
CA LYS A 227 15.11 -14.63 3.43
C LYS A 227 14.57 -14.36 4.83
N ASN A 228 15.45 -13.99 5.77
CA ASN A 228 15.03 -13.70 7.15
C ASN A 228 13.97 -12.60 7.21
N SER A 229 14.10 -11.56 6.40
CA SER A 229 13.16 -10.43 6.41
C SER A 229 11.82 -10.76 5.77
N ILE A 230 11.82 -11.51 4.68
CA ILE A 230 10.59 -11.93 4.02
C ILE A 230 9.83 -12.96 4.86
N GLU A 231 10.53 -13.87 5.54
CA GLU A 231 9.93 -14.79 6.52
C GLU A 231 9.28 -14.01 7.66
N GLU A 232 10.01 -13.06 8.27
CA GLU A 232 9.50 -12.25 9.38
C GLU A 232 8.29 -11.38 8.98
N ILE A 233 8.36 -10.72 7.81
CA ILE A 233 7.24 -9.93 7.27
C ILE A 233 6.03 -10.84 7.03
N THR A 234 6.24 -12.00 6.40
CA THR A 234 5.17 -12.95 6.08
C THR A 234 4.58 -13.61 7.32
N GLU A 235 5.32 -13.73 8.42
CA GLU A 235 4.78 -14.29 9.66
C GLU A 235 3.97 -13.24 10.43
N HIS A 236 4.56 -12.06 10.63
CA HIS A 236 4.06 -11.12 11.63
C HIS A 236 3.16 -10.00 11.08
N THR A 237 3.25 -9.67 9.79
CA THR A 237 2.49 -8.53 9.23
C THR A 237 1.22 -8.96 8.50
N SER A 238 0.46 -7.98 8.02
CA SER A 238 -0.68 -8.17 7.12
C SER A 238 -0.33 -8.71 5.72
N PHE A 239 0.96 -8.71 5.33
CA PHE A 239 1.42 -9.21 4.04
C PHE A 239 1.87 -10.68 4.07
N ASN A 240 1.66 -11.35 2.94
CA ASN A 240 2.36 -12.56 2.53
C ASN A 240 3.26 -12.18 1.36
N VAL A 241 4.56 -12.44 1.49
CA VAL A 241 5.56 -12.00 0.52
C VAL A 241 6.42 -13.20 0.09
N THR A 242 6.63 -13.34 -1.21
CA THR A 242 7.66 -14.22 -1.78
C THR A 242 8.53 -13.42 -2.73
N TYR A 243 9.62 -14.01 -3.22
CA TYR A 243 10.48 -13.34 -4.19
C TYR A 243 11.14 -14.32 -5.16
N ASP A 244 11.38 -13.84 -6.38
CA ASP A 244 12.17 -14.50 -7.41
C ASP A 244 13.46 -13.73 -7.69
N LYS A 245 14.49 -14.47 -8.14
CA LYS A 245 15.80 -13.93 -8.47
C LYS A 245 15.97 -13.87 -9.99
N ILE A 246 16.15 -12.67 -10.52
CA ILE A 246 16.44 -12.46 -11.94
C ILE A 246 17.96 -12.48 -12.13
N LYS A 247 18.42 -13.39 -13.00
CA LYS A 247 19.84 -13.58 -13.30
C LYS A 247 20.22 -12.85 -14.58
N LYS A 248 21.44 -12.28 -14.58
CA LYS A 248 22.13 -11.81 -15.77
C LYS A 248 23.48 -12.53 -15.85
N GLY A 249 23.56 -13.54 -16.69
CA GLY A 249 24.69 -14.48 -16.68
C GLY A 249 24.76 -15.26 -15.36
N ARG A 250 25.91 -15.17 -14.67
CA ARG A 250 26.15 -15.88 -13.39
C ARG A 250 25.70 -15.09 -12.16
N SER A 251 25.54 -13.78 -12.28
CA SER A 251 25.16 -12.89 -11.17
C SER A 251 23.64 -12.71 -11.08
N ILE A 252 23.16 -12.50 -9.86
CA ILE A 252 21.80 -12.00 -9.63
C ILE A 252 21.80 -10.51 -9.95
N ASP A 253 20.91 -10.10 -10.84
CA ASP A 253 20.78 -8.73 -11.32
C ASP A 253 19.72 -7.97 -10.52
N SER A 254 18.55 -8.59 -10.34
CA SER A 254 17.38 -7.98 -9.73
C SER A 254 16.57 -8.99 -8.91
N ILE A 255 15.77 -8.49 -7.96
CA ILE A 255 14.82 -9.26 -7.16
C ILE A 255 13.41 -8.81 -7.53
N VAL A 256 12.52 -9.76 -7.80
CA VAL A 256 11.09 -9.52 -8.01
C VAL A 256 10.37 -10.00 -6.78
N PHE A 257 9.67 -9.12 -6.07
CA PHE A 257 8.82 -9.51 -4.95
C PHE A 257 7.41 -9.82 -5.44
N HIS A 258 6.67 -10.66 -4.71
CA HIS A 258 5.26 -10.94 -4.95
C HIS A 258 4.48 -10.71 -3.68
N ILE A 259 3.58 -9.73 -3.69
CA ILE A 259 2.88 -9.28 -2.49
C ILE A 259 1.41 -9.68 -2.54
N THR A 260 0.92 -10.29 -1.47
CA THR A 260 -0.50 -10.52 -1.26
C THR A 260 -0.89 -10.14 0.17
N LYS A 261 -2.14 -9.71 0.40
CA LYS A 261 -2.66 -9.46 1.74
C LYS A 261 -3.29 -10.72 2.32
N LYS A 262 -3.00 -10.99 3.59
CA LYS A 262 -3.69 -12.03 4.35
C LYS A 262 -5.16 -11.65 4.52
N ARG A 263 -6.06 -12.62 4.39
CA ARG A 263 -7.47 -12.46 4.81
C ARG A 263 -7.51 -12.52 6.34
N ARG A 264 -7.30 -11.39 7.01
CA ARG A 264 -7.59 -11.22 8.45
C ARG A 264 -8.93 -10.50 8.60
N ALA A 265 -9.69 -10.85 9.63
CA ALA A 265 -11.06 -10.35 9.82
C ALA A 265 -11.12 -8.83 10.09
N ASP A 266 -10.06 -8.16 10.57
CA ASP A 266 -10.18 -6.76 11.05
C ASP A 266 -9.01 -5.80 10.74
N ASP A 267 -8.08 -6.14 9.84
CA ASP A 267 -6.81 -5.40 9.72
C ASP A 267 -6.82 -4.20 8.76
N ASN A 268 -7.98 -3.81 8.21
CA ASN A 268 -8.12 -2.54 7.46
C ASN A 268 -8.77 -1.43 8.31
N SER A 269 -9.00 -1.65 9.61
CA SER A 269 -9.65 -0.70 10.51
C SER A 269 -8.99 0.69 10.49
N TYR A 270 -7.66 0.76 10.37
CA TYR A 270 -6.92 2.02 10.26
C TYR A 270 -7.19 2.80 8.96
N LYS A 271 -7.63 2.15 7.87
CA LYS A 271 -8.04 2.80 6.62
C LYS A 271 -9.53 3.18 6.61
N LEU A 272 -10.35 2.52 7.43
CA LEU A 272 -11.81 2.72 7.47
C LEU A 272 -12.22 4.14 7.90
N GLU A 273 -11.40 4.83 8.70
CA GLU A 273 -11.67 6.21 9.13
C GLU A 273 -11.05 7.29 8.22
N ASP A 274 -10.13 6.92 7.32
CA ASP A 274 -9.43 7.85 6.43
C ASP A 274 -10.38 8.45 5.38
N LYS A 275 -10.45 9.79 5.32
CA LYS A 275 -11.29 10.53 4.36
C LYS A 275 -10.95 10.21 2.92
N THR A 276 -9.66 10.11 2.56
CA THR A 276 -9.23 9.82 1.19
C THR A 276 -9.61 8.39 0.78
N TYR A 277 -9.52 7.43 1.71
CA TYR A 277 -9.99 6.07 1.46
C TYR A 277 -11.51 6.02 1.31
N LYS A 278 -12.26 6.75 2.15
CA LYS A 278 -13.73 6.88 2.02
C LYS A 278 -14.12 7.52 0.70
N GLU A 279 -13.47 8.62 0.30
CA GLU A 279 -13.71 9.30 -0.98
C GLU A 279 -13.44 8.36 -2.17
N VAL A 280 -12.31 7.64 -2.17
CA VAL A 280 -11.99 6.66 -3.23
C VAL A 280 -13.00 5.50 -3.25
N LYS A 281 -13.45 5.04 -2.08
CA LYS A 281 -14.47 3.98 -1.98
C LYS A 281 -15.83 4.46 -2.49
N ILE A 282 -16.23 5.67 -2.12
CA ILE A 282 -17.48 6.31 -2.59
C ILE A 282 -17.40 6.54 -4.10
N GLU A 283 -16.29 7.06 -4.63
CA GLU A 283 -16.05 7.21 -6.07
C GLU A 283 -16.17 5.86 -6.80
N LYS A 284 -15.61 4.79 -6.22
CA LYS A 284 -15.70 3.44 -6.78
C LYS A 284 -17.15 2.95 -6.80
N GLU A 285 -17.86 3.04 -5.69
CA GLU A 285 -19.27 2.63 -5.59
C GLU A 285 -20.15 3.43 -6.55
N GLN A 286 -19.90 4.74 -6.71
CA GLN A 286 -20.58 5.58 -7.69
C GLN A 286 -20.23 5.18 -9.14
N SER A 287 -18.96 4.93 -9.44
CA SER A 287 -18.53 4.49 -10.78
C SER A 287 -19.09 3.12 -11.15
N GLU A 288 -19.13 2.19 -10.19
CA GLU A 288 -19.74 0.86 -10.37
C GLU A 288 -21.25 1.01 -10.56
N ALA A 289 -21.93 1.88 -9.79
CA ALA A 289 -23.35 2.17 -9.99
C ALA A 289 -23.65 2.76 -11.39
N ILE A 290 -22.79 3.65 -11.91
CA ILE A 290 -22.93 4.18 -13.27
C ILE A 290 -22.79 3.04 -14.30
N LEU A 291 -21.79 2.17 -14.14
CA LEU A 291 -21.59 1.03 -15.04
C LEU A 291 -22.77 0.06 -15.00
N VAL A 292 -23.32 -0.21 -13.82
CA VAL A 292 -24.54 -1.04 -13.67
C VAL A 292 -25.72 -0.40 -14.38
N LYS A 293 -25.96 0.90 -14.18
CA LYS A 293 -27.04 1.61 -14.86
C LYS A 293 -26.90 1.54 -16.39
N GLN A 294 -25.72 1.82 -16.91
CA GLN A 294 -25.43 1.71 -18.35
C GLN A 294 -25.61 0.28 -18.86
N ALA A 295 -25.20 -0.72 -18.07
CA ALA A 295 -25.45 -2.11 -18.39
C ALA A 295 -26.95 -2.36 -18.53
N MET A 296 -27.76 -2.00 -17.52
CA MET A 296 -29.20 -2.23 -17.52
C MET A 296 -29.92 -1.55 -18.70
N GLU A 297 -29.45 -0.38 -19.13
CA GLU A 297 -29.98 0.37 -20.28
C GLU A 297 -29.47 -0.16 -21.65
N SER A 298 -28.47 -1.03 -21.65
CA SER A 298 -27.81 -1.51 -22.86
C SER A 298 -28.69 -2.45 -23.68
N LYS A 299 -28.69 -2.25 -25.00
CA LYS A 299 -29.31 -3.17 -25.97
C LYS A 299 -28.67 -4.57 -25.90
N TYR A 300 -27.41 -4.68 -25.51
CA TYR A 300 -26.73 -5.98 -25.39
C TYR A 300 -27.26 -6.79 -24.21
N THR A 301 -27.62 -6.15 -23.09
CA THR A 301 -28.29 -6.84 -21.97
C THR A 301 -29.60 -7.45 -22.41
N ARG A 302 -30.39 -6.71 -23.18
CA ARG A 302 -31.61 -7.23 -23.79
C ARG A 302 -31.34 -8.42 -24.70
N LEU A 303 -30.31 -8.36 -25.57
CA LEU A 303 -29.93 -9.49 -26.41
C LEU A 303 -29.47 -10.71 -25.61
N LEU A 304 -28.77 -10.51 -24.49
CA LEU A 304 -28.35 -11.60 -23.61
C LEU A 304 -29.55 -12.28 -22.92
N LEU A 305 -30.55 -11.51 -22.50
CA LEU A 305 -31.81 -12.03 -21.97
C LEU A 305 -32.56 -12.83 -23.04
N GLU A 306 -32.69 -12.29 -24.25
CA GLU A 306 -33.36 -12.94 -25.39
C GLU A 306 -32.67 -14.26 -25.81
N ASN A 307 -31.35 -14.37 -25.65
CA ASN A 307 -30.59 -15.59 -25.93
C ASN A 307 -30.41 -16.51 -24.70
N PHE A 308 -31.09 -16.23 -23.58
CA PHE A 308 -30.98 -16.98 -22.32
C PHE A 308 -29.53 -17.12 -21.80
N LEU A 309 -28.67 -16.17 -22.17
CA LEU A 309 -27.29 -16.07 -21.69
C LEU A 309 -27.21 -15.27 -20.39
N LEU A 310 -28.22 -14.45 -20.09
CA LEU A 310 -28.41 -13.76 -18.83
C LEU A 310 -29.85 -14.00 -18.36
N SER A 311 -30.06 -14.13 -17.06
CA SER A 311 -31.39 -14.18 -16.45
C SER A 311 -31.77 -12.86 -15.77
N PRO A 312 -33.07 -12.53 -15.63
CA PRO A 312 -33.51 -11.36 -14.88
C PRO A 312 -33.02 -11.33 -13.43
N TYR A 313 -32.86 -12.49 -12.79
CA TYR A 313 -32.33 -12.58 -11.43
C TYR A 313 -30.85 -12.18 -11.37
N GLU A 314 -30.04 -12.57 -12.36
CA GLU A 314 -28.63 -12.20 -12.43
C GLU A 314 -28.42 -10.69 -12.65
N MET A 315 -29.44 -9.95 -13.11
CA MET A 315 -29.36 -8.50 -13.24
C MET A 315 -29.28 -7.78 -11.89
N THR A 316 -29.63 -8.44 -10.77
CA THR A 316 -29.45 -7.87 -9.43
C THR A 316 -28.00 -7.95 -8.94
N ASP A 317 -27.15 -8.75 -9.60
CA ASP A 317 -25.72 -8.80 -9.30
C ASP A 317 -25.01 -7.59 -9.95
N THR A 318 -24.73 -6.59 -9.12
CA THR A 318 -24.07 -5.35 -9.54
C THR A 318 -22.66 -5.59 -10.07
N THR A 319 -21.95 -6.58 -9.55
CA THR A 319 -20.59 -6.93 -9.99
C THR A 319 -20.64 -7.53 -11.39
N LEU A 320 -21.62 -8.41 -11.64
CA LEU A 320 -21.85 -8.99 -12.94
C LEU A 320 -22.21 -7.92 -13.98
N MET A 321 -23.18 -7.06 -13.68
CA MET A 321 -23.67 -6.03 -14.60
C MET A 321 -22.58 -5.01 -14.94
N ALA A 322 -21.85 -4.50 -13.93
CA ALA A 322 -20.69 -3.65 -14.18
C ALA A 322 -19.61 -4.38 -15.00
N GLY A 323 -19.40 -5.66 -14.74
CA GLY A 323 -18.47 -6.52 -15.48
C GLY A 323 -18.83 -6.67 -16.96
N LEU A 324 -20.11 -6.85 -17.28
CA LEU A 324 -20.63 -6.93 -18.65
C LEU A 324 -20.42 -5.61 -19.40
N GLN A 325 -20.84 -4.49 -18.80
CA GLN A 325 -20.67 -3.15 -19.38
C GLN A 325 -19.20 -2.82 -19.63
N LYS A 326 -18.32 -3.12 -18.66
CA LYS A 326 -16.90 -2.76 -18.74
C LYS A 326 -16.12 -3.64 -19.72
N ASN A 327 -16.39 -4.93 -19.76
CA ASN A 327 -15.48 -5.89 -20.40
C ASN A 327 -16.04 -6.57 -21.66
N VAL A 328 -17.37 -6.61 -21.82
CA VAL A 328 -18.03 -7.36 -22.89
C VAL A 328 -18.65 -6.41 -23.91
N TYR A 329 -19.45 -5.44 -23.47
CA TYR A 329 -20.24 -4.60 -24.37
C TYR A 329 -19.41 -3.75 -25.35
N PRO A 330 -18.26 -3.17 -24.97
CA PRO A 330 -17.40 -2.48 -25.93
C PRO A 330 -16.92 -3.38 -27.09
N LYS A 331 -16.76 -4.68 -26.84
CA LYS A 331 -16.39 -5.66 -27.88
C LYS A 331 -17.58 -6.04 -28.76
N TYR A 332 -18.79 -6.00 -28.21
CA TYR A 332 -20.00 -6.11 -29.02
C TYR A 332 -20.26 -4.86 -29.85
N ASP A 333 -19.89 -3.66 -29.38
CA ASP A 333 -19.87 -2.46 -30.21
C ASP A 333 -18.89 -2.60 -31.38
N GLU A 334 -17.71 -3.17 -31.12
CA GLU A 334 -16.75 -3.49 -32.18
C GLU A 334 -17.31 -4.50 -33.19
N LEU A 335 -17.88 -5.62 -32.72
CA LEU A 335 -18.50 -6.61 -33.61
C LEU A 335 -19.69 -6.02 -34.38
N LYS A 336 -20.51 -5.19 -33.73
CA LYS A 336 -21.63 -4.49 -34.35
C LYS A 336 -21.17 -3.54 -35.45
N THR A 337 -20.02 -2.91 -35.28
CA THR A 337 -19.42 -2.04 -36.30
C THR A 337 -19.01 -2.85 -37.53
N LEU A 338 -18.47 -4.06 -37.34
CA LEU A 338 -18.01 -4.94 -38.43
C LEU A 338 -19.16 -5.69 -39.12
N ARG A 339 -20.11 -6.24 -38.36
CA ARG A 339 -21.12 -7.19 -38.87
C ARG A 339 -22.57 -6.77 -38.58
N GLY A 340 -22.78 -5.53 -38.13
CA GLY A 340 -24.09 -5.05 -37.71
C GLY A 340 -24.61 -5.72 -36.45
N LEU A 341 -25.79 -5.31 -35.99
CA LEU A 341 -26.42 -5.88 -34.79
C LEU A 341 -26.79 -7.36 -34.99
N GLU A 342 -27.11 -7.76 -36.22
CA GLU A 342 -27.38 -9.17 -36.56
C GLU A 342 -26.13 -10.05 -36.44
N GLY A 343 -24.94 -9.52 -36.71
CA GLY A 343 -23.68 -10.20 -36.44
C GLY A 343 -23.49 -10.51 -34.96
N VAL A 344 -23.85 -9.56 -34.09
CA VAL A 344 -23.83 -9.77 -32.63
C VAL A 344 -24.84 -10.84 -32.21
N LYS A 345 -26.08 -10.81 -32.72
CA LYS A 345 -27.08 -11.83 -32.42
C LYS A 345 -26.62 -13.24 -32.83
N LYS A 346 -26.11 -13.40 -34.05
CA LYS A 346 -25.57 -14.69 -34.53
C LYS A 346 -24.46 -15.22 -33.63
N HIS A 347 -23.54 -14.35 -33.21
CA HIS A 347 -22.49 -14.72 -32.27
C HIS A 347 -23.07 -15.18 -30.93
N LEU A 348 -24.02 -14.44 -30.36
CA LEU A 348 -24.67 -14.81 -29.09
C LEU A 348 -25.40 -16.15 -29.17
N SER A 349 -26.14 -16.41 -30.25
CA SER A 349 -26.82 -17.69 -30.46
C SER A 349 -25.81 -18.85 -30.53
N TYR A 350 -24.70 -18.67 -31.27
CA TYR A 350 -23.62 -19.66 -31.31
C TYR A 350 -23.01 -19.91 -29.92
N VAL A 351 -22.76 -18.84 -29.15
CA VAL A 351 -22.22 -18.95 -27.79
C VAL A 351 -23.18 -19.71 -26.88
N ARG A 352 -24.49 -19.49 -27.01
CA ARG A 352 -25.51 -20.22 -26.25
C ARG A 352 -25.52 -21.70 -26.60
N GLU A 353 -25.45 -22.05 -27.89
CA GLU A 353 -25.42 -23.45 -28.34
C GLU A 353 -24.16 -24.20 -27.87
N LYS A 354 -23.03 -23.51 -27.77
CA LYS A 354 -21.75 -24.08 -27.33
C LYS A 354 -21.47 -23.88 -25.85
N GLN A 355 -22.46 -23.43 -25.08
CA GLN A 355 -22.30 -23.12 -23.67
C GLN A 355 -22.18 -24.39 -22.82
N GLU A 356 -21.02 -24.57 -22.17
CA GLU A 356 -20.77 -25.72 -21.29
C GLU A 356 -21.28 -25.49 -19.85
N PRO A 357 -21.68 -26.52 -19.08
CA PRO A 357 -22.31 -26.36 -17.76
C PRO A 357 -21.51 -25.52 -16.74
N TYR A 358 -20.18 -25.61 -16.74
CA TYR A 358 -19.32 -24.85 -15.82
C TYR A 358 -19.25 -23.35 -16.13
N SER A 359 -19.64 -22.93 -17.34
CA SER A 359 -19.59 -21.52 -17.78
C SER A 359 -20.70 -20.66 -17.16
N LYS A 360 -21.70 -21.29 -16.53
CA LYS A 360 -22.83 -20.61 -15.87
C LYS A 360 -22.41 -19.82 -14.62
N GLY A 361 -21.32 -20.20 -13.96
CA GLY A 361 -20.86 -19.53 -12.73
C GLY A 361 -20.15 -18.18 -12.94
N ASN A 362 -19.75 -17.84 -14.18
CA ASN A 362 -19.13 -16.53 -14.47
C ASN A 362 -19.37 -16.12 -15.93
N ILE A 363 -20.62 -15.77 -16.23
CA ILE A 363 -21.07 -15.49 -17.58
C ILE A 363 -20.32 -14.32 -18.23
N ALA A 364 -20.02 -13.24 -17.51
CA ALA A 364 -19.29 -12.09 -18.07
C ALA A 364 -17.89 -12.48 -18.56
N LYS A 365 -17.15 -13.29 -17.80
CA LYS A 365 -15.82 -13.79 -18.20
C LYS A 365 -15.93 -14.72 -19.42
N TYR A 366 -16.94 -15.59 -19.44
CA TYR A 366 -17.17 -16.50 -20.56
C TYR A 366 -17.50 -15.75 -21.85
N LEU A 367 -18.45 -14.81 -21.81
CA LEU A 367 -18.82 -13.97 -22.96
C LEU A 367 -17.65 -13.15 -23.47
N LYS A 368 -16.85 -12.57 -22.56
CA LYS A 368 -15.62 -11.84 -22.91
C LYS A 368 -14.66 -12.71 -23.72
N LYS A 369 -14.37 -13.92 -23.22
CA LYS A 369 -13.44 -14.85 -23.89
C LYS A 369 -13.99 -15.28 -25.27
N ALA A 370 -15.29 -15.57 -25.35
CA ALA A 370 -15.93 -15.97 -26.60
C ALA A 370 -15.81 -14.87 -27.67
N ILE A 371 -16.10 -13.61 -27.32
CA ILE A 371 -16.01 -12.51 -28.28
C ILE A 371 -14.55 -12.16 -28.64
N GLU A 372 -13.61 -12.27 -27.70
CA GLU A 372 -12.17 -12.05 -27.96
C GLU A 372 -11.59 -13.08 -28.92
N GLN A 373 -12.08 -14.32 -28.90
CA GLN A 373 -11.68 -15.35 -29.85
C GLN A 373 -12.35 -15.18 -31.22
N TYR A 374 -13.56 -14.61 -31.25
CA TYR A 374 -14.33 -14.44 -32.48
C TYR A 374 -13.94 -13.19 -33.28
N LEU A 375 -13.65 -12.06 -32.64
CA LEU A 375 -13.32 -10.81 -33.33
C LEU A 375 -12.14 -10.93 -34.34
N PRO A 376 -11.03 -11.63 -34.05
CA PRO A 376 -9.94 -11.81 -35.01
C PRO A 376 -10.35 -12.60 -36.26
N THR A 377 -11.24 -13.58 -36.15
CA THR A 377 -11.69 -14.37 -37.31
C THR A 377 -12.61 -13.53 -38.20
N VAL A 378 -13.47 -12.71 -37.61
CA VAL A 378 -14.33 -11.76 -38.33
C VAL A 378 -13.50 -10.75 -39.13
N LYS A 379 -12.46 -10.17 -38.52
CA LYS A 379 -11.59 -9.17 -39.17
C LYS A 379 -10.77 -9.74 -40.34
N ARG A 380 -10.39 -11.03 -40.29
CA ARG A 380 -9.64 -11.69 -41.36
C ARG A 380 -10.50 -12.03 -42.59
N GLN A 381 -11.82 -12.04 -42.44
CA GLN A 381 -12.76 -12.27 -43.55
C GLN A 381 -13.14 -10.98 -44.29
N GLU A 382 -12.59 -9.83 -43.89
CA GLU A 382 -12.76 -8.52 -44.57
C GLU A 382 -11.49 -8.04 -45.29
N LEU A 383 -10.42 -8.83 -45.23
CA LEU A 383 -9.24 -8.77 -46.10
C LEU A 383 -9.39 -9.84 -47.18
#